data_AF-M5G7S3-F1
#
_entry.id   AF-M5G7S3-F1
#
_cell.length_a   1.000
_cell.length_b   1.000
_cell.length_c   1.000
_cell.angle_alpha   90.00
_cell.angle_beta   90.00
_cell.angle_gamma   90.00
#
_symmetry.space_group_name_H-M   'P 1'
#
loop_
_entity.id
_entity.type
_entity.pdbx_description
1 polymer ?
#
loop_
_entity_poly.entity_id
_entity_poly.type
_entity_poly.pdbx_seq_one_letter_code
_entity_poly.pdbx_strand_id
1 'polypeptide(L)' 'SHTNHNQNRKAHRNGIKKPKTNKYPSMRGVCSFISACFGIVLISSVGGS' A
#
# COMPACT_ATOMS: atom_id res chain seq x y z
N SER A 1 29.99 -11.60 -22.81
CA SER A 1 30.21 -11.04 -21.46
C SER A 1 29.21 -9.94 -21.18
N HIS A 2 28.43 -10.05 -20.10
CA HIS A 2 27.42 -9.06 -19.71
C HIS A 2 27.93 -8.26 -18.51
N THR A 3 27.95 -6.93 -18.61
CA THR A 3 28.46 -6.05 -17.53
C THR A 3 27.39 -5.08 -17.05
N ASN A 4 27.29 -4.95 -15.74
CA ASN A 4 26.32 -4.11 -15.04
C ASN A 4 26.83 -2.67 -14.78
N HIS A 5 27.94 -2.29 -15.41
CA HIS A 5 28.75 -1.13 -15.03
C HIS A 5 28.00 0.22 -14.97
N ASN A 6 26.92 0.39 -15.75
CA ASN A 6 26.17 1.66 -15.81
C ASN A 6 24.81 1.63 -15.09
N GLN A 7 24.35 0.50 -14.54
CA GLN A 7 22.99 0.49 -14.00
C GLN A 7 22.87 1.32 -12.72
N ASN A 8 23.89 1.32 -11.86
CA ASN A 8 23.88 2.16 -10.66
C ASN A 8 23.82 3.66 -11.00
N ARG A 9 24.63 4.09 -11.98
CA ARG A 9 24.63 5.49 -12.46
C ARG A 9 23.28 5.90 -13.04
N LYS A 10 22.64 5.01 -13.80
CA LYS A 10 21.27 5.25 -14.33
C LYS A 10 20.22 5.29 -13.22
N ALA A 11 20.28 4.39 -12.25
CA ALA A 11 19.34 4.36 -11.12
C ALA A 11 19.43 5.66 -10.29
N HIS A 12 20.65 6.16 -10.06
CA HIS A 12 20.85 7.45 -9.41
C HIS A 12 20.34 8.63 -10.25
N ARG A 13 20.52 8.62 -11.58
CA ARG A 13 19.93 9.65 -12.47
C ARG A 13 18.41 9.66 -12.45
N ASN A 14 17.78 8.48 -12.45
CA ASN A 14 16.32 8.35 -12.42
C ASN A 14 15.73 8.57 -11.01
N GLY A 15 16.59 8.64 -9.99
CA GLY A 15 16.22 8.76 -8.59
C GLY A 15 15.68 7.45 -8.03
N ILE A 16 16.44 6.81 -7.14
CA ILE A 16 15.97 5.67 -6.37
C ILE A 16 15.02 6.18 -5.29
N LYS A 17 13.73 6.22 -5.60
CA LYS A 17 12.69 6.70 -4.68
C LYS A 17 12.28 5.58 -3.73
N LYS A 18 12.22 5.90 -2.44
CA LYS A 18 11.63 4.99 -1.42
C LYS A 18 10.13 4.83 -1.70
N PRO A 19 9.54 3.65 -1.45
CA PRO A 19 8.10 3.48 -1.53
C PRO A 19 7.40 4.44 -0.56
N LYS A 20 6.30 5.04 -1.00
CA LYS A 20 5.50 5.92 -0.14
C LYS A 20 4.68 5.06 0.80
N THR A 21 4.73 5.36 2.09
CA THR A 21 3.82 4.80 3.09
C THR A 21 2.60 5.72 3.22
N ASN A 22 1.41 5.17 3.04
CA ASN A 22 0.16 5.89 3.26
C ASN A 22 -0.31 5.64 4.70
N LYS A 23 -0.82 6.68 5.39
CA LYS A 23 -1.36 6.55 6.75
C LYS A 23 -2.45 5.46 6.85
N TYR A 24 -3.21 5.26 5.77
CA TYR A 24 -4.18 4.19 5.63
C TYR A 24 -3.81 3.34 4.40
N PRO A 25 -3.31 2.11 4.58
CA PRO A 25 -2.99 1.21 3.48
C PRO A 25 -4.27 0.65 2.84
N SER A 26 -4.16 0.14 1.60
CA SER A 26 -5.28 -0.55 0.97
C SER A 26 -5.59 -1.86 1.68
N MET A 27 -6.86 -2.17 1.91
CA MET A 27 -7.31 -3.45 2.49
C MET A 27 -7.26 -4.63 1.50
N ARG A 28 -6.58 -4.49 0.35
CA ARG A 28 -6.42 -5.57 -0.64
C ARG A 28 -5.64 -6.73 -0.01
N GLY A 29 -6.28 -7.90 0.11
CA GLY A 29 -5.68 -9.12 0.68
C GLY A 29 -6.00 -9.38 2.15
N VAL A 30 -6.79 -8.52 2.81
CA VAL A 30 -7.34 -8.82 4.14
C VAL A 30 -8.46 -9.87 3.97
N CYS A 31 -8.36 -11.00 4.68
CA CYS A 31 -9.33 -12.09 4.64
C CYS A 31 -10.76 -11.54 4.75
N SER A 32 -11.66 -11.97 3.84
CA SER A 32 -13.04 -11.48 3.70
C SER A 32 -13.78 -11.32 5.05
N PHE A 33 -13.50 -12.23 5.99
CA PHE A 33 -14.04 -12.21 7.35
C PHE A 33 -13.76 -10.92 8.13
N ILE A 34 -12.53 -10.38 8.08
CA ILE A 34 -12.16 -9.16 8.83
C ILE A 34 -12.70 -7.91 8.14
N SER A 35 -12.83 -7.93 6.81
CA SER A 35 -13.44 -6.81 6.06
C SER A 35 -14.94 -6.68 6.33
N ALA A 36 -15.65 -7.79 6.49
CA ALA A 36 -17.07 -7.78 6.82
C ALA A 36 -17.31 -7.23 8.23
N CYS A 37 -16.52 -7.66 9.22
CA CYS A 37 -16.65 -7.16 10.59
C CYS A 37 -16.39 -5.65 10.70
N PHE A 38 -15.35 -5.13 10.03
CA PHE A 38 -15.06 -3.69 10.07
C PHE A 38 -16.14 -2.85 9.35
N GLY A 39 -16.72 -3.38 8.27
CA GLY A 39 -17.85 -2.76 7.57
C GLY A 39 -19.13 -2.69 8.43
N ILE A 40 -19.45 -3.76 9.16
CA ILE A 40 -20.63 -3.84 10.02
C ILE A 40 -20.55 -2.83 11.19
N VAL A 41 -19.36 -2.67 11.80
CA VAL A 41 -19.14 -1.74 12.92
C VAL A 41 -19.31 -0.28 12.49
N LEU A 42 -18.87 0.08 11.28
CA LEU A 42 -19.02 1.45 10.77
C LEU A 42 -20.46 1.79 10.39
N ILE A 43 -21.21 0.86 9.81
CA ILE A 43 -22.60 1.11 9.39
C ILE A 43 -23.52 1.26 10.62
N SER A 44 -23.27 0.52 11.69
CA SER A 44 -24.10 0.55 12.91
C SER A 44 -23.95 1.83 13.74
N SER A 45 -22.93 2.65 13.47
CA SER A 45 -22.68 3.89 14.22
C SER A 45 -23.38 5.13 13.61
N VAL A 46 -24.12 4.96 12.51
CA VAL A 46 -24.80 6.08 11.80
C VAL A 46 -26.33 6.06 11.95
N GLY A 47 -26.87 5.22 12.83
CA GLY A 47 -28.31 5.11 13.08
C GLY A 47 -28.65 5.14 14.56
N GLY A 48 -28.67 6.35 15.15
CA GLY A 48 -29.10 6.54 16.54
C GLY A 48 -29.25 8.02 16.88
N SER A 49 -30.49 8.51 16.76
CA SER A 49 -31.03 9.86 17.07
C SER A 49 -30.57 11.04 16.23
#